data_AF-A0A523NXK8-F1
#
_entry.id   AF-A0A523NXK8-F1
#
_cell.length_a   1.000
_cell.length_b   1.000
_cell.length_c   1.000
_cell.angle_alpha   90.00
_cell.angle_beta   90.00
_cell.angle_gamma   90.00
#
_symmetry.space_group_name_H-M   'P 1'
#
loop_
_entity.id
_entity.type
_entity.pdbx_description
1 polymer ?
#
loop_
_entity_poly.entity_id
_entity_poly.type
_entity_poly.pdbx_seq_one_letter_code
_entity_poly.pdbx_strand_id
1 'polypeptide(L)' 'MTFALIGFGLILIVEGLVYAVFPDRMKALLTRMVDIPVGALRSGGLVAAVGGFGLLWLLRL' A
#
# COMPACT_ATOMS: atom_id res chain seq x y z
N MET A 1 18.50 -5.50 -8.51
CA MET A 1 18.74 -5.73 -7.06
C MET A 1 18.58 -4.43 -6.26
N THR A 2 19.18 -3.32 -6.70
CA THR A 2 19.12 -2.03 -5.97
C THR A 2 17.73 -1.39 -5.89
N PHE A 3 16.95 -1.37 -6.99
CA PHE A 3 15.63 -0.72 -7.01
C PHE A 3 14.60 -1.36 -6.09
N ALA A 4 14.61 -2.68 -5.95
CA ALA A 4 13.70 -3.39 -5.05
C ALA A 4 13.99 -3.05 -3.58
N LEU A 5 15.27 -2.99 -3.20
CA LEU A 5 15.68 -2.60 -1.85
C LEU A 5 15.35 -1.13 -1.55
N ILE A 6 15.52 -0.23 -2.54
CA ILE A 6 15.14 1.18 -2.41
C ILE A 6 13.62 1.31 -2.23
N GLY A 7 12.83 0.63 -3.07
CA GLY A 7 11.37 0.63 -2.96
C GLY A 7 10.88 0.06 -1.63
N PHE A 8 11.51 -1.02 -1.16
CA PHE A 8 11.21 -1.60 0.15
C PHE A 8 11.55 -0.65 1.30
N GLY A 9 12.68 0.03 1.25
CA GLY A 9 13.06 1.06 2.22
C GLY A 9 12.08 2.23 2.25
N LEU A 10 11.62 2.71 1.07
CA LEU A 10 10.60 3.75 0.97
C LEU A 10 9.26 3.32 1.58
N ILE A 11 8.82 2.08 1.33
CA ILE A 11 7.60 1.52 1.93
C ILE A 11 7.71 1.54 3.46
N LEU A 12 8.83 1.08 4.02
CA LEU A 12 9.06 1.07 5.47
C LEU A 12 9.04 2.48 6.09
N ILE A 13 9.63 3.47 5.42
CA ILE A 13 9.62 4.86 5.88
C ILE A 13 8.19 5.39 5.91
N VAL A 14 7.44 5.21 4.82
CA VAL A 14 6.06 5.73 4.71
C VAL A 14 5.15 5.03 5.72
N GLU A 15 5.16 3.70 5.78
CA GLU A 15 4.39 2.94 6.76
C GLU A 15 4.73 3.36 8.19
N GLY A 16 6.02 3.35 8.55
CA GLY A 16 6.50 3.72 9.88
C GLY A 16 6.12 5.14 10.29
N LEU A 17 6.19 6.09 9.37
CA LEU A 17 5.80 7.47 9.63
C LEU A 17 4.29 7.60 9.86
N VAL A 18 3.47 6.90 9.08
CA VAL A 18 2.01 6.92 9.28
C VAL A 18 1.65 6.31 10.64
N TYR A 19 2.29 5.21 11.05
CA TYR A 19 2.10 4.65 12.39
C TYR A 19 2.53 5.61 13.51
N ALA A 20 3.64 6.34 13.32
CA ALA A 20 4.17 7.25 14.34
C ALA A 20 3.33 8.53 14.50
N VAL A 21 2.87 9.10 13.38
CA VAL A 21 2.14 10.38 13.38
C VAL A 21 0.64 10.18 13.64
N PHE A 22 0.03 9.11 13.10
CA PHE A 22 -1.41 8.87 13.18
C PHE A 22 -1.77 7.45 13.64
N PRO A 23 -1.33 7.02 14.83
CA PRO A 23 -1.50 5.64 15.30
C PRO A 23 -2.97 5.22 15.41
N ASP A 24 -3.84 6.09 15.92
CA ASP A 24 -5.25 5.74 16.13
C ASP A 24 -6.06 5.69 14.83
N ARG A 25 -5.70 6.50 13.83
CA ARG A 25 -6.30 6.43 12.49
C ARG A 25 -5.97 5.11 11.81
N MET A 26 -4.72 4.65 11.96
CA MET A 26 -4.28 3.38 11.37
C MET A 26 -4.98 2.18 12.04
N LYS A 27 -5.09 2.18 13.38
CA LYS A 27 -5.89 1.16 14.09
C LYS A 27 -7.33 1.13 13.60
N ALA A 28 -7.99 2.30 13.47
CA ALA A 28 -9.36 2.38 12.99
C ALA A 28 -9.53 1.86 11.54
N LEU A 29 -8.56 2.13 10.67
CA LEU A 29 -8.51 1.59 9.31
C LEU A 29 -8.41 0.05 9.32
N LEU A 30 -7.50 -0.51 10.12
CA LEU A 30 -7.32 -1.95 10.24
C LEU A 30 -8.58 -2.65 10.76
N THR A 31 -9.25 -2.10 11.77
CA THR A 31 -10.51 -2.66 12.28
C THR A 31 -11.58 -2.68 11.20
N ARG A 32 -11.69 -1.61 10.38
CA ARG A 32 -12.63 -1.58 9.25
C ARG A 32 -12.29 -2.59 8.16
N MET A 33 -11.01 -2.90 7.95
CA MET A 33 -10.61 -3.90 6.95
C MET A 33 -11.06 -5.31 7.29
N VAL A 34 -11.24 -5.63 8.58
CA VAL A 34 -11.75 -6.94 9.03
C VAL A 34 -13.17 -7.20 8.54
N ASP A 35 -14.00 -6.15 8.47
CA ASP A 35 -15.40 -6.25 8.01
C ASP A 35 -15.53 -6.26 6.47
N ILE A 36 -14.46 -5.99 5.73
CA ILE A 36 -14.48 -5.99 4.27
C ILE A 36 -14.46 -7.45 3.77
N PRO A 37 -15.39 -7.85 2.89
CA PRO A 37 -15.39 -9.20 2.34
C PRO A 37 -14.10 -9.48 1.56
N VAL A 38 -13.54 -10.67 1.75
CA VAL A 38 -12.25 -11.08 1.15
C VAL A 38 -12.23 -10.90 -0.38
N GLY A 39 -13.37 -11.09 -1.06
CA GLY A 39 -13.49 -10.85 -2.50
C GLY A 39 -13.29 -9.38 -2.91
N ALA A 40 -13.80 -8.43 -2.12
CA ALA A 40 -13.58 -7.01 -2.33
C ALA A 40 -12.12 -6.63 -2.03
N LEU A 41 -11.53 -7.21 -0.98
CA LEU A 41 -10.12 -6.98 -0.63
C LEU A 41 -9.17 -7.48 -1.74
N ARG A 42 -9.46 -8.65 -2.31
CA ARG A 42 -8.70 -9.22 -3.44
C ARG A 42 -8.82 -8.38 -4.70
N SER A 43 -10.04 -7.99 -5.08
CA SER A 43 -10.26 -7.18 -6.28
C SER A 43 -9.66 -5.77 -6.14
N GLY A 44 -9.86 -5.12 -5.00
CA GLY A 44 -9.23 -3.83 -4.70
C GLY A 44 -7.71 -3.89 -4.73
N GLY A 45 -7.11 -4.93 -4.13
CA GLY A 45 -5.66 -5.15 -4.19
C GLY A 45 -5.15 -5.40 -5.61
N LEU A 46 -5.88 -6.18 -6.42
CA LEU A 46 -5.52 -6.43 -7.82
C LEU A 46 -5.56 -5.14 -8.66
N VAL A 47 -6.60 -4.33 -8.49
CA VAL A 47 -6.74 -3.03 -9.18
C VAL A 47 -5.61 -2.09 -8.78
N ALA A 48 -5.26 -2.03 -7.49
CA ALA A 48 -4.15 -1.22 -7.01
C ALA A 48 -2.79 -1.70 -7.57
N ALA A 49 -2.56 -3.01 -7.64
CA ALA A 49 -1.33 -3.57 -8.20
C ALA A 49 -1.19 -3.29 -9.70
N VAL A 50 -2.25 -3.51 -10.48
CA VAL A 50 -2.27 -3.24 -11.93
C VAL A 50 -2.16 -1.74 -12.21
N GLY A 51 -2.88 -0.91 -11.45
CA GLY A 51 -2.82 0.54 -11.57
C GLY A 51 -1.43 1.09 -11.23
N GLY A 52 -0.81 0.61 -10.14
CA GLY A 52 0.56 0.98 -9.77
C GLY A 52 1.57 0.55 -10.81
N PHE A 53 1.44 -0.66 -11.37
CA PHE A 53 2.27 -1.13 -12.46
C PHE A 53 2.12 -0.26 -13.72
N GLY A 54 0.89 0.09 -14.10
CA GLY A 54 0.61 1.00 -15.22
C GLY A 54 1.19 2.40 -15.00
N LEU A 55 1.13 2.93 -13.78
CA LEU A 55 1.72 4.23 -13.44
C LEU A 55 3.24 4.21 -13.57
N LEU A 56 3.90 3.15 -13.07
CA LEU A 56 5.34 2.97 -13.23
C LEU A 56 5.74 2.87 -14.71
N TRP A 57 4.93 2.19 -15.52
CA TRP A 57 5.13 2.11 -16.97
C TRP A 57 5.02 3.48 -17.65
N LEU A 58 4.00 4.27 -17.30
CA LEU A 58 3.81 5.62 -17.85
C LEU A 58 4.91 6.59 -17.46
N LEU A 59 5.40 6.55 -16.22
CA LEU A 59 6.50 7.39 -15.75
C LEU A 59 7.86 6.97 -16.35
N ARG A 60 7.96 5.75 -16.87
CA ARG A 60 9.16 5.21 -17.51
C ARG A 60 9.21 5.51 -19.03
N LEU A 61 8.06 5.77 -19.66
CA LEU A 61 7.91 6.12 -21.08
C LEU A 61 8.34 7.57 -21.33
#